data_AF-A0A6L7F4C2-F1
#
_entry.id   AF-A0A6L7F4C2-F1
#
_cell.length_a   1.000
_cell.length_b   1.000
_cell.length_c   1.000
_cell.angle_alpha   90.00
_cell.angle_beta   90.00
_cell.angle_gamma   90.00
#
_symmetry.space_group_name_H-M   'P 1'
#
loop_
_entity.id
_entity.type
_entity.pdbx_description
1 polymer ?
#
loop_
_entity_poly.entity_id
_entity_poly.type
_entity_poly.pdbx_seq_one_letter_code
_entity_poly.pdbx_strand_id
1 'polypeptide(L)'
;MLPEGEGANALGIAFGLLGDEWTLLLLRHSVLGAKRYSDFSAALPISYAVLTARLDLLVREQLMEKVVYQQHPVRAEYVLTEKGRGVWPILAAIWGWERRWVPEHTYDTPPMRHRVCGAEFTPRYSCRACGEAVTAHDLVATWGPSGGWQRSTPESRTRRRSQSRERAAKAFYPDTMAVFGNRWSSAVVGAAFMGVSRFTDFQSLLGAPPSLLADRLASLCEREILHQVKLADRPDWAEYKLTPKGIDFFPVIGVTLEWAESWYRAEEGPVLRWKHRACRQEFHGVLTCDQCTQPLTGHEIQLEPAAD
;
A
#
# COMPACT_ATOMS: atom_id res chain seq x y z
N MET A 1 2.67 8.31 21.28
CA MET A 1 4.13 8.51 21.31
C MET A 1 4.73 7.14 21.55
N LEU A 2 5.51 6.63 20.59
CA LEU A 2 6.25 5.37 20.76
C LEU A 2 7.59 5.73 21.43
N PRO A 3 8.08 4.95 22.41
CA PRO A 3 9.36 5.21 23.06
C PRO A 3 10.52 5.18 22.05
N GLU A 4 11.56 5.97 22.32
CA GLU A 4 12.77 6.04 21.49
C GLU A 4 13.38 4.65 21.30
N GLY A 5 13.67 4.28 20.05
CA GLY A 5 14.50 3.11 19.71
C GLY A 5 13.85 1.72 19.82
N GLU A 6 12.65 1.56 20.36
CA GLU A 6 11.97 0.25 20.46
C GLU A 6 10.64 0.21 19.66
N GLY A 7 10.48 -0.84 18.84
CA GLY A 7 9.24 -1.13 18.10
C GLY A 7 9.24 -0.72 16.62
N ALA A 8 8.14 -1.06 15.94
CA ALA A 8 7.93 -0.80 14.53
C ALA A 8 7.92 0.71 14.24
N ASN A 9 8.65 1.13 13.20
CA ASN A 9 8.60 2.51 12.71
C ASN A 9 7.36 2.75 11.84
N ALA A 10 7.17 4.01 11.40
CA ALA A 10 5.99 4.41 10.62
C ALA A 10 5.69 3.47 9.44
N LEU A 11 6.72 3.08 8.70
CA LEU A 11 6.60 2.17 7.56
C LEU A 11 6.14 0.77 7.98
N GLY A 12 6.71 0.22 9.06
CA GLY A 12 6.28 -1.07 9.61
C GLY A 12 4.82 -1.05 10.10
N ILE A 13 4.38 0.04 10.72
CA ILE A 13 2.99 0.20 11.15
C ILE A 13 2.05 0.23 9.94
N ALA A 14 2.37 1.03 8.92
CA ALA A 14 1.56 1.15 7.72
C ALA A 14 1.46 -0.17 6.94
N PHE A 15 2.57 -0.90 6.76
CA PHE A 15 2.54 -2.22 6.13
C PHE A 15 1.75 -3.25 6.94
N GLY A 16 1.81 -3.21 8.26
CA GLY A 16 0.99 -4.09 9.10
C GLY A 16 -0.52 -3.80 8.99
N LEU A 17 -0.88 -2.52 8.88
CA LEU A 17 -2.27 -2.05 8.85
C LEU A 17 -2.90 -2.19 7.46
N LEU A 18 -2.24 -1.65 6.43
CA LEU A 18 -2.72 -1.64 5.04
C LEU A 18 -2.44 -2.96 4.31
N GLY A 19 -1.60 -3.83 4.89
CA GLY A 19 -1.38 -5.18 4.39
C GLY A 19 -2.50 -6.17 4.69
N ASP A 20 -3.55 -5.75 5.40
CA ASP A 20 -4.77 -6.54 5.54
C ASP A 20 -5.78 -6.17 4.44
N GLU A 21 -6.16 -7.16 3.63
CA GLU A 21 -7.05 -7.01 2.47
C GLU A 21 -8.38 -6.35 2.87
N TRP A 22 -8.96 -6.79 3.99
CA TRP A 22 -10.24 -6.27 4.45
C TRP A 22 -10.13 -4.82 4.93
N THR A 23 -9.04 -4.45 5.63
CA THR A 23 -8.78 -3.04 5.99
C THR A 23 -8.78 -2.16 4.75
N LEU A 24 -8.05 -2.55 3.70
CA LEU A 24 -7.95 -1.78 2.46
C LEU A 24 -9.31 -1.66 1.74
N LEU A 25 -10.07 -2.77 1.67
CA LEU A 25 -11.41 -2.78 1.06
C LEU A 25 -12.41 -1.92 1.84
N LEU A 26 -12.41 -1.98 3.16
CA LEU A 26 -13.29 -1.16 3.99
C LEU A 26 -12.97 0.33 3.79
N LEU A 27 -11.68 0.70 3.78
CA LEU A 27 -11.26 2.07 3.50
C LEU A 27 -11.67 2.52 2.10
N ARG A 28 -11.53 1.66 1.08
CA ARG A 28 -12.02 1.93 -0.28
C ARG A 28 -13.52 2.21 -0.29
N HIS A 29 -14.33 1.32 0.28
CA HIS A 29 -15.78 1.51 0.30
C HIS A 29 -16.19 2.76 1.08
N SER A 30 -15.49 3.10 2.17
CA SER A 30 -15.76 4.33 2.92
C SER A 30 -15.39 5.60 2.16
N VAL A 31 -14.31 5.58 1.38
CA VAL A 31 -13.97 6.68 0.46
C VAL A 31 -15.07 6.87 -0.59
N LEU A 32 -15.70 5.79 -1.03
CA LEU A 32 -16.84 5.82 -1.96
C LEU A 32 -18.19 6.15 -1.28
N GLY A 33 -18.20 6.37 0.04
CA GLY A 33 -19.37 6.84 0.78
C GLY A 33 -20.08 5.81 1.66
N ALA A 34 -19.59 4.56 1.74
CA ALA A 34 -20.12 3.58 2.68
C ALA A 34 -19.86 4.02 4.12
N LYS A 35 -20.91 4.10 4.94
CA LYS A 35 -20.82 4.58 6.33
C LYS A 35 -21.47 3.61 7.31
N ARG A 36 -22.45 2.83 6.90
CA ARG A 36 -23.19 1.94 7.79
C ARG A 36 -22.65 0.54 7.70
N TYR A 37 -22.81 -0.22 8.79
CA TYR A 37 -22.46 -1.63 8.84
C TYR A 37 -23.07 -2.41 7.66
N SER A 38 -24.36 -2.14 7.36
CA SER A 38 -25.10 -2.75 6.26
C SER A 38 -24.48 -2.47 4.90
N ASP A 39 -23.90 -1.29 4.69
CA ASP A 39 -23.29 -0.89 3.42
C ASP A 39 -22.08 -1.79 3.14
N PHE A 40 -21.24 -2.03 4.15
CA PHE A 40 -20.07 -2.90 4.03
C PHE A 40 -20.45 -4.37 3.88
N SER A 41 -21.39 -4.87 4.69
CA SER A 41 -21.80 -6.28 4.62
C SER A 41 -22.52 -6.64 3.33
N ALA A 42 -23.19 -5.67 2.70
CA ALA A 42 -23.82 -5.86 1.40
C ALA A 42 -22.81 -5.82 0.25
N ALA A 43 -21.77 -5.00 0.36
CA ALA A 43 -20.78 -4.81 -0.70
C ALA A 43 -19.64 -5.86 -0.69
N LEU A 44 -19.33 -6.46 0.46
CA LEU A 44 -18.18 -7.34 0.62
C LEU A 44 -18.60 -8.75 1.06
N PRO A 45 -17.98 -9.82 0.52
CA PRO A 45 -18.21 -11.20 0.94
C PRO A 45 -17.47 -11.52 2.26
N ILE A 46 -17.64 -10.66 3.26
CA ILE A 46 -16.97 -10.72 4.57
C ILE A 46 -17.93 -11.24 5.64
N SER A 47 -17.44 -12.06 6.58
CA SER A 47 -18.27 -12.51 7.70
C SER A 47 -18.50 -11.39 8.70
N TYR A 48 -19.64 -11.39 9.38
CA TYR A 48 -19.99 -10.40 10.41
C TYR A 48 -18.90 -10.26 11.48
N ALA A 49 -18.33 -11.39 11.95
CA ALA A 49 -17.28 -11.37 12.97
C ALA A 49 -16.00 -10.68 12.48
N VAL A 50 -15.58 -10.94 11.23
CA VAL A 50 -14.38 -10.29 10.65
C VAL A 50 -14.66 -8.82 10.39
N LEU A 51 -15.84 -8.47 9.86
CA LEU A 51 -16.24 -7.08 9.63
C LEU A 51 -16.23 -6.26 10.92
N THR A 52 -16.83 -6.77 12.00
CA THR A 52 -16.81 -6.11 13.31
C THR A 52 -15.38 -5.91 13.80
N ALA A 53 -14.56 -6.97 13.79
CA ALA A 53 -13.17 -6.87 14.24
C ALA A 53 -12.34 -5.86 13.43
N ARG A 54 -12.61 -5.71 12.12
CA ARG A 54 -11.92 -4.76 11.25
C ARG A 54 -12.42 -3.33 11.42
N LEU A 55 -13.73 -3.12 11.58
CA LEU A 55 -14.26 -1.79 11.91
C LEU A 55 -13.75 -1.32 13.28
N ASP A 56 -13.70 -2.20 14.28
CA ASP A 56 -13.13 -1.87 15.59
C ASP A 56 -11.63 -1.56 15.50
N LEU A 57 -10.89 -2.28 14.64
CA LEU A 57 -9.50 -1.97 14.33
C LEU A 57 -9.37 -0.56 13.72
N LEU A 58 -10.16 -0.23 12.71
CA LEU A 58 -10.14 1.07 12.03
C LEU A 58 -10.48 2.22 12.99
N VAL A 59 -11.42 1.99 13.91
CA VAL A 59 -11.77 2.97 14.96
C VAL A 59 -10.64 3.13 15.97
N ARG A 60 -10.06 2.02 16.45
CA ARG A 60 -8.95 2.03 17.39
C ARG A 60 -7.70 2.71 16.82
N GLU A 61 -7.44 2.53 15.52
CA GLU A 61 -6.33 3.18 14.81
C GLU A 61 -6.65 4.62 14.36
N GLN A 62 -7.83 5.13 14.72
CA GLN A 62 -8.31 6.48 14.39
C GLN A 62 -8.39 6.74 12.87
N LEU A 63 -8.55 5.70 12.06
CA LEU A 63 -8.88 5.82 10.64
C LEU A 63 -10.37 6.13 10.43
N MET A 64 -11.20 5.66 11.35
CA MET A 64 -12.63 5.90 11.37
C MET A 64 -13.09 6.33 12.76
N GLU A 65 -14.20 7.05 12.81
CA GLU A 65 -14.93 7.35 14.02
C GLU A 65 -16.29 6.65 13.98
N LYS A 66 -16.69 6.04 15.11
CA LYS A 66 -18.01 5.42 15.26
C LYS A 66 -18.99 6.43 15.84
N VAL A 67 -19.85 6.97 15.01
CA VAL A 67 -20.87 7.98 15.37
C VAL A 67 -22.21 7.29 15.60
N VAL A 68 -22.67 7.22 16.85
CA VAL A 68 -24.00 6.69 17.19
C VAL A 68 -25.03 7.81 17.06
N TYR A 69 -25.97 7.68 16.12
CA TYR A 69 -27.01 8.68 15.87
C TYR A 69 -28.39 8.27 16.41
N GLN A 70 -28.55 7.02 16.84
CA GLN A 70 -29.77 6.50 17.46
C GLN A 70 -29.38 5.47 18.52
N GLN A 71 -30.00 5.52 19.70
CA GLN A 71 -29.69 4.60 20.81
C GLN A 71 -30.65 3.39 20.88
N HIS A 72 -31.88 3.51 20.37
CA HIS A 72 -32.91 2.46 20.45
C HIS A 72 -33.66 2.26 19.12
N PRO A 73 -33.39 1.18 18.36
CA PRO A 73 -32.16 0.36 18.43
C PRO A 73 -30.90 1.18 18.14
N VAL A 74 -29.74 0.69 18.59
CA VAL A 74 -28.46 1.35 18.33
C VAL A 74 -28.19 1.40 16.83
N ARG A 75 -28.04 2.60 16.28
CA ARG A 75 -27.58 2.81 14.90
C ARG A 75 -26.34 3.68 14.91
N ALA A 76 -25.30 3.19 14.25
CA ALA A 76 -24.01 3.84 14.17
C ALA A 76 -23.55 3.95 12.72
N GLU A 77 -22.79 5.00 12.45
CA GLU A 77 -22.03 5.19 11.22
C GLU A 77 -20.53 5.15 11.54
N TYR A 78 -19.74 4.65 10.61
CA TYR A 78 -18.29 4.61 10.63
C TYR A 78 -17.80 5.64 9.61
N VAL A 79 -17.35 6.79 10.10
CA VAL A 79 -17.00 7.95 9.26
C VAL A 79 -15.49 8.09 9.22
N LEU A 80 -14.92 8.31 8.03
CA LEU A 80 -13.48 8.55 7.88
C LEU A 80 -13.04 9.81 8.62
N THR A 81 -12.02 9.66 9.45
CA THR A 81 -11.26 10.77 10.04
C THR A 81 -10.36 11.41 8.99
N GLU A 82 -9.64 12.48 9.35
CA GLU A 82 -8.58 13.04 8.51
C GLU A 82 -7.51 12.00 8.14
N LYS A 83 -7.08 11.19 9.13
CA LYS A 83 -6.15 10.08 8.92
C LYS A 83 -6.68 9.04 7.95
N GLY A 84 -7.97 8.69 8.05
CA GLY A 84 -8.65 7.79 7.12
C GLY A 84 -8.73 8.35 5.71
N ARG A 85 -9.08 9.63 5.56
CA ARG A 85 -9.12 10.32 4.26
C ARG A 85 -7.75 10.40 3.60
N GLY A 86 -6.69 10.51 4.40
CA GLY A 86 -5.29 10.48 3.95
C GLY A 86 -4.87 9.18 3.24
N VAL A 87 -5.66 8.10 3.31
CA VAL A 87 -5.41 6.85 2.57
C VAL A 87 -5.80 6.96 1.10
N TRP A 88 -6.58 7.96 0.70
CA TRP A 88 -7.06 8.11 -0.67
C TRP A 88 -5.95 8.03 -1.75
N PRO A 89 -4.78 8.69 -1.62
CA PRO A 89 -3.70 8.58 -2.59
C PRO A 89 -3.18 7.14 -2.75
N ILE A 90 -3.16 6.36 -1.66
CA ILE A 90 -2.75 4.94 -1.69
C ILE A 90 -3.72 4.15 -2.57
N LEU A 91 -5.02 4.35 -2.38
CA LEU A 91 -6.06 3.69 -3.18
C LEU A 91 -6.02 4.13 -4.66
N ALA A 92 -5.77 5.40 -4.93
CA ALA A 92 -5.65 5.92 -6.30
C ALA A 92 -4.42 5.34 -7.01
N ALA A 93 -3.27 5.23 -6.32
CA ALA A 93 -2.07 4.61 -6.87
C ALA A 93 -2.29 3.11 -7.16
N ILE A 94 -2.94 2.37 -6.25
CA ILE A 94 -3.32 0.96 -6.47
C ILE A 94 -4.21 0.83 -7.70
N TRP A 95 -5.24 1.68 -7.80
CA TRP A 95 -6.16 1.69 -8.93
C TRP A 95 -5.43 1.90 -10.27
N GLY A 96 -4.55 2.89 -10.34
CA GLY A 96 -3.80 3.20 -11.57
C GLY A 96 -2.83 2.08 -11.96
N TRP A 97 -2.20 1.46 -10.97
CA TRP A 97 -1.31 0.32 -11.20
C TRP A 97 -2.07 -0.93 -11.67
N GLU A 98 -3.17 -1.28 -11.00
CA GLU A 98 -4.00 -2.43 -11.36
C GLU A 98 -4.54 -2.28 -12.79
N ARG A 99 -5.13 -1.13 -13.16
CA ARG A 99 -5.63 -0.89 -14.53
C ARG A 99 -4.55 -1.04 -15.61
N ARG A 100 -3.30 -0.73 -15.28
CA ARG A 100 -2.18 -0.81 -16.21
C ARG A 100 -1.66 -2.24 -16.39
N TRP A 101 -1.62 -3.03 -15.31
CA TRP A 101 -0.85 -4.27 -15.26
C TRP A 101 -1.66 -5.53 -15.00
N VAL A 102 -2.93 -5.41 -14.58
CA VAL A 102 -3.80 -6.53 -14.25
C VAL A 102 -4.92 -6.59 -15.30
N PRO A 103 -4.83 -7.49 -16.29
CA PRO A 103 -5.79 -7.54 -17.41
C PRO A 103 -7.16 -8.09 -16.99
N GLU A 104 -7.19 -9.01 -16.03
CA GLU A 104 -8.42 -9.61 -15.51
C GLU A 104 -8.68 -9.14 -14.09
N HIS A 105 -9.66 -8.26 -13.94
CA HIS A 105 -10.09 -7.81 -12.62
C HIS A 105 -11.20 -8.71 -12.08
N THR A 106 -11.01 -9.25 -10.88
CA THR A 106 -12.03 -10.00 -10.14
C THR A 106 -13.11 -9.10 -9.51
N TYR A 107 -12.97 -7.77 -9.67
CA TYR A 107 -13.81 -6.73 -9.10
C TYR A 107 -13.76 -5.48 -10.00
N ASP A 108 -14.75 -4.60 -9.88
CA ASP A 108 -14.85 -3.41 -10.74
C ASP A 108 -13.74 -2.38 -10.46
N THR A 109 -13.03 -1.98 -11.51
CA THR A 109 -11.95 -0.97 -11.54
C THR A 109 -12.31 0.14 -12.55
N PRO A 110 -13.43 0.86 -12.33
CA PRO A 110 -13.96 1.77 -13.33
C PRO A 110 -12.96 2.90 -13.64
N PRO A 111 -13.01 3.45 -14.86
CA PRO A 111 -12.25 4.65 -15.20
C PRO A 111 -12.48 5.79 -14.20
N MET A 112 -11.46 6.58 -13.92
CA MET A 112 -11.55 7.76 -13.07
C MET A 112 -11.37 9.01 -13.93
N ARG A 113 -12.31 9.95 -13.81
CA ARG A 113 -12.24 11.27 -14.43
C ARG A 113 -11.82 12.32 -13.40
N HIS A 114 -10.87 13.16 -13.78
CA HIS A 114 -10.48 14.30 -12.96
C HIS A 114 -11.43 15.46 -13.26
N ARG A 115 -12.22 15.89 -12.27
CA ARG A 115 -13.28 16.90 -12.44
C ARG A 115 -12.74 18.26 -12.89
N VAL A 116 -11.50 18.60 -12.54
CA VAL A 116 -10.92 19.90 -12.88
C VAL A 116 -10.60 20.02 -14.37
N CYS A 117 -9.97 19.01 -14.98
CA CYS A 117 -9.68 19.02 -16.43
C CYS A 117 -10.77 18.32 -17.26
N GLY A 118 -11.66 17.57 -16.62
CA GLY A 118 -12.73 16.84 -17.27
C GLY A 118 -12.27 15.63 -18.07
N ALA A 119 -11.03 15.16 -17.93
CA ALA A 119 -10.49 14.02 -18.68
C ALA A 119 -10.35 12.76 -17.80
N GLU A 120 -10.47 11.56 -18.42
CA GLU A 120 -9.99 10.32 -17.80
C GLU A 120 -8.48 10.46 -17.57
N PHE A 121 -7.99 10.01 -16.42
CA PHE A 121 -6.59 10.15 -16.08
C PHE A 121 -6.00 8.87 -15.49
N THR A 122 -4.68 8.75 -15.58
CA THR A 122 -3.88 7.83 -14.76
C THR A 122 -3.06 8.65 -13.75
N PRO A 123 -3.08 8.34 -12.45
CA PRO A 123 -2.25 9.06 -11.48
C PRO A 123 -0.76 8.91 -11.81
N ARG A 124 -0.04 10.04 -11.86
CA ARG A 124 1.43 10.07 -11.90
C ARG A 124 1.98 10.46 -10.55
N TYR A 125 3.07 9.84 -10.12
CA TYR A 125 3.78 10.27 -8.94
C TYR A 125 4.79 11.34 -9.32
N SER A 126 4.69 12.53 -8.72
CA SER A 126 5.47 13.69 -9.09
C SER A 126 6.17 14.32 -7.90
N CYS A 127 7.33 14.94 -8.13
CA CYS A 127 8.04 15.71 -7.12
C CYS A 127 7.30 17.01 -6.82
N ARG A 128 6.91 17.23 -5.57
CA ARG A 128 6.25 18.48 -5.13
C ARG A 128 7.11 19.73 -5.36
N ALA A 129 8.45 19.60 -5.33
CA ALA A 129 9.36 20.73 -5.45
C ALA A 129 9.53 21.25 -6.88
N CYS A 130 9.52 20.37 -7.89
CA CYS A 130 9.74 20.77 -9.29
C CYS A 130 8.61 20.37 -10.25
N GLY A 131 7.59 19.65 -9.80
CA GLY A 131 6.44 19.21 -10.60
C GLY A 131 6.69 17.99 -11.49
N GLU A 132 7.95 17.63 -11.73
CA GLU A 132 8.32 16.50 -12.62
C GLU A 132 7.79 15.16 -12.11
N ALA A 133 7.32 14.33 -13.04
CA ALA A 133 6.98 12.94 -12.77
C ALA A 133 8.25 12.14 -12.44
N VAL A 134 8.16 11.22 -11.48
CA VAL A 134 9.30 10.44 -11.00
C VAL A 134 8.98 8.95 -10.93
N THR A 135 10.01 8.15 -11.10
CA THR A 135 10.05 6.72 -10.80
C THR A 135 11.00 6.46 -9.62
N ALA A 136 11.06 5.21 -9.16
CA ALA A 136 12.02 4.82 -8.12
C ALA A 136 13.48 5.15 -8.47
N HIS A 137 13.84 5.11 -9.76
CA HIS A 137 15.20 5.35 -10.24
C HIS A 137 15.62 6.82 -10.13
N ASP A 138 14.65 7.73 -10.17
CA ASP A 138 14.89 9.17 -10.09
C ASP A 138 15.18 9.64 -8.66
N LEU A 139 15.07 8.74 -7.69
CA LEU A 139 15.22 9.05 -6.27
C LEU A 139 16.48 8.44 -5.67
N VAL A 140 16.99 9.12 -4.66
CA VAL A 140 18.03 8.61 -3.76
C VAL A 140 17.40 8.51 -2.38
N ALA A 141 17.25 7.29 -1.87
CA ALA A 141 16.75 7.03 -0.53
C ALA A 141 17.91 6.70 0.41
N THR A 142 17.95 7.38 1.56
CA THR A 142 18.82 7.03 2.68
C THR A 142 17.98 6.82 3.93
N TRP A 143 18.43 5.97 4.85
CA TRP A 143 17.78 5.85 6.14
C TRP A 143 17.79 7.20 6.88
N GLY A 144 16.63 7.55 7.43
CA GLY A 144 16.54 8.59 8.44
C GLY A 144 16.79 8.02 9.85
N PRO A 145 16.74 8.86 10.89
CA PRO A 145 17.09 8.45 12.25
C PRO A 145 16.17 7.35 12.82
N SER A 146 14.90 7.29 12.40
CA SER A 146 13.98 6.22 12.80
C SER A 146 13.94 5.03 11.82
N GLY A 147 14.80 5.08 10.80
CA GLY A 147 14.94 4.07 9.77
C GLY A 147 15.57 2.77 10.26
N GLY A 148 15.57 1.77 9.36
CA GLY A 148 16.21 0.48 9.58
C GLY A 148 15.28 -0.68 9.24
N TRP A 149 15.84 -1.72 8.63
CA TRP A 149 15.10 -2.89 8.15
C TRP A 149 14.28 -3.58 9.24
N GLN A 150 14.89 -3.79 10.41
CA GLN A 150 14.28 -4.49 11.53
C GLN A 150 13.06 -3.76 12.11
N ARG A 151 13.04 -2.42 12.02
CA ARG A 151 11.91 -1.59 12.47
C ARG A 151 10.84 -1.42 11.41
N SER A 152 11.20 -1.57 10.13
CA SER A 152 10.26 -1.54 9.01
C SER A 152 9.62 -2.89 8.71
N THR A 153 10.11 -3.97 9.31
CA THR A 153 9.41 -5.25 9.36
C THR A 153 8.37 -5.22 10.50
N PRO A 154 7.06 -5.33 10.20
CA PRO A 154 6.01 -5.25 11.23
C PRO A 154 6.12 -6.36 12.28
N GLU A 155 6.04 -6.01 13.57
CA GLU A 155 5.97 -6.98 14.67
C GLU A 155 4.72 -7.87 14.57
N SER A 156 4.84 -9.14 14.98
CA SER A 156 3.75 -10.11 14.86
C SER A 156 2.58 -9.79 15.79
N ARG A 157 1.44 -9.40 15.22
CA ARG A 157 0.13 -9.49 15.90
C ARG A 157 -0.93 -10.31 15.16
N THR A 158 -0.57 -11.04 14.10
CA THR A 158 -1.49 -12.00 13.46
C THR A 158 -1.00 -13.43 13.59
N ARG A 159 -1.62 -14.12 14.55
CA ARG A 159 -1.57 -15.55 14.79
C ARG A 159 -1.76 -16.32 13.47
N ARG A 160 -0.86 -17.27 13.21
CA ARG A 160 -0.95 -18.44 12.29
C ARG A 160 -2.19 -18.45 11.37
N ARG A 161 -2.03 -18.04 10.11
CA ARG A 161 -3.03 -18.19 9.04
C ARG A 161 -3.05 -19.66 8.58
N SER A 162 -3.84 -20.51 9.26
CA SER A 162 -4.11 -21.88 8.80
C SER A 162 -5.26 -21.90 7.79
N GLN A 163 -5.00 -22.43 6.59
CA GLN A 163 -5.94 -23.13 5.72
C GLN A 163 -7.33 -22.49 5.52
N SER A 164 -7.42 -21.42 4.73
CA SER A 164 -8.65 -21.07 3.99
C SER A 164 -8.41 -21.18 2.48
N ARG A 165 -7.65 -22.21 2.06
CA ARG A 165 -7.14 -22.43 0.70
C ARG A 165 -8.23 -22.60 -0.38
N GLU A 166 -9.51 -22.61 -0.01
CA GLU A 166 -10.60 -22.98 -0.92
C GLU A 166 -11.72 -21.93 -1.07
N ARG A 167 -11.76 -20.87 -0.24
CA ARG A 167 -12.74 -19.76 -0.39
C ARG A 167 -12.16 -18.45 -0.94
N ALA A 168 -10.84 -18.35 -1.09
CA ALA A 168 -10.14 -17.21 -1.70
C ALA A 168 -10.21 -17.23 -3.25
N ALA A 169 -11.22 -17.87 -3.83
CA ALA A 169 -11.37 -18.04 -5.28
C ALA A 169 -11.85 -16.76 -6.01
N LYS A 170 -12.02 -15.63 -5.30
CA LYS A 170 -12.13 -14.27 -5.85
C LYS A 170 -11.53 -13.27 -4.85
N ALA A 171 -10.22 -13.28 -4.65
CA ALA A 171 -9.54 -12.24 -3.86
C ALA A 171 -9.69 -10.89 -4.57
N PHE A 172 -9.94 -9.81 -3.81
CA PHE A 172 -9.88 -8.46 -4.38
C PHE A 172 -8.41 -8.06 -4.47
N TYR A 173 -8.02 -7.40 -5.56
CA TYR A 173 -6.65 -6.95 -5.82
C TYR A 173 -5.59 -8.07 -5.66
N PRO A 174 -5.69 -9.22 -6.34
CA PRO A 174 -4.80 -10.36 -6.07
C PRO A 174 -3.31 -9.98 -6.19
N ASP A 175 -2.98 -9.14 -7.16
CA ASP A 175 -1.61 -8.69 -7.44
C ASP A 175 -1.12 -7.64 -6.44
N THR A 176 -1.93 -6.64 -6.11
CA THR A 176 -1.62 -5.73 -4.99
C THR A 176 -1.45 -6.50 -3.68
N MET A 177 -2.32 -7.48 -3.40
CA MET A 177 -2.25 -8.30 -2.19
C MET A 177 -1.06 -9.26 -2.19
N ALA A 178 -0.43 -9.54 -3.32
CA ALA A 178 0.85 -10.23 -3.32
C ALA A 178 1.98 -9.37 -2.76
N VAL A 179 1.90 -8.05 -2.98
CA VAL A 179 2.86 -7.07 -2.47
C VAL A 179 2.50 -6.63 -1.05
N PHE A 180 1.27 -6.18 -0.80
CA PHE A 180 0.81 -5.69 0.51
C PHE A 180 0.30 -6.77 1.45
N GLY A 181 -0.30 -7.84 0.94
CA GLY A 181 -1.07 -8.84 1.72
C GLY A 181 -0.29 -9.67 2.70
N ASN A 182 1.02 -9.49 2.72
CA ASN A 182 1.89 -10.04 3.73
C ASN A 182 2.98 -9.01 4.02
N ARG A 183 3.19 -8.74 5.30
CA ARG A 183 4.27 -7.90 5.79
C ARG A 183 5.64 -8.19 5.19
N TRP A 184 5.94 -9.47 4.93
CA TRP A 184 7.22 -9.90 4.37
C TRP A 184 7.30 -9.61 2.89
N SER A 185 6.19 -9.67 2.15
CA SER A 185 6.16 -9.24 0.75
C SER A 185 6.45 -7.74 0.65
N SER A 186 5.81 -6.91 1.49
CA SER A 186 6.05 -5.46 1.51
C SER A 186 7.51 -5.13 1.86
N ALA A 187 8.07 -5.83 2.85
CA ALA A 187 9.46 -5.67 3.25
C ALA A 187 10.45 -6.09 2.15
N VAL A 188 10.19 -7.22 1.46
CA VAL A 188 11.00 -7.68 0.33
C VAL A 188 10.95 -6.69 -0.83
N VAL A 189 9.77 -6.20 -1.19
CA VAL A 189 9.63 -5.20 -2.28
C VAL A 189 10.30 -3.88 -1.90
N GLY A 190 10.15 -3.41 -0.67
CA GLY A 190 10.88 -2.24 -0.16
C GLY A 190 12.40 -2.43 -0.21
N ALA A 191 12.89 -3.60 0.17
CA ALA A 191 14.30 -3.97 0.05
C ALA A 191 14.79 -4.03 -1.40
N ALA A 192 13.97 -4.54 -2.32
CA ALA A 192 14.29 -4.54 -3.74
C ALA A 192 14.42 -3.12 -4.30
N PHE A 193 13.54 -2.19 -3.92
CA PHE A 193 13.66 -0.77 -4.30
C PHE A 193 14.91 -0.10 -3.74
N MET A 194 15.42 -0.57 -2.60
CA MET A 194 16.68 -0.09 -2.02
C MET A 194 17.92 -0.84 -2.57
N GLY A 195 17.75 -1.68 -3.60
CA GLY A 195 18.84 -2.34 -4.32
C GLY A 195 19.23 -3.72 -3.78
N VAL A 196 18.52 -4.25 -2.77
CA VAL A 196 18.73 -5.62 -2.29
C VAL A 196 18.21 -6.59 -3.35
N SER A 197 19.03 -7.55 -3.75
CA SER A 197 18.68 -8.46 -4.85
C SER A 197 19.01 -9.93 -4.57
N ARG A 198 19.82 -10.26 -3.56
CA ARG A 198 20.20 -11.65 -3.28
C ARG A 198 19.39 -12.22 -2.13
N PHE A 199 19.09 -13.52 -2.22
CA PHE A 199 18.36 -14.23 -1.17
C PHE A 199 18.98 -14.05 0.22
N THR A 200 20.30 -14.23 0.32
CA THR A 200 21.05 -14.11 1.58
C THR A 200 20.97 -12.70 2.16
N ASP A 201 20.97 -11.68 1.31
CA ASP A 201 20.92 -10.29 1.72
C ASP A 201 19.52 -9.94 2.24
N PHE A 202 18.46 -10.38 1.53
CA PHE A 202 17.09 -10.27 2.04
C PHE A 202 16.94 -10.97 3.39
N GLN A 203 17.43 -12.21 3.52
CA GLN A 203 17.32 -12.98 4.75
C GLN A 203 18.02 -12.28 5.92
N SER A 204 19.26 -11.82 5.70
CA SER A 204 20.07 -11.16 6.73
C SER A 204 19.48 -9.82 7.15
N LEU A 205 19.05 -8.99 6.20
CA LEU A 205 18.52 -7.65 6.47
C LEU A 205 17.14 -7.69 7.13
N LEU A 206 16.26 -8.56 6.64
CA LEU A 206 14.87 -8.62 7.10
C LEU A 206 14.70 -9.54 8.32
N GLY A 207 15.65 -10.42 8.61
CA GLY A 207 15.51 -11.44 9.66
C GLY A 207 14.39 -12.46 9.36
N ALA A 208 14.03 -12.63 8.08
CA ALA A 208 12.96 -13.51 7.66
C ALA A 208 13.37 -14.98 7.74
N PRO A 209 12.49 -15.90 8.21
CA PRO A 209 12.75 -17.34 8.10
C PRO A 209 12.96 -17.77 6.64
N PRO A 210 13.98 -18.59 6.30
CA PRO A 210 14.33 -18.91 4.92
C PRO A 210 13.17 -19.45 4.08
N SER A 211 12.40 -20.39 4.64
CA SER A 211 11.26 -21.01 3.95
C SER A 211 10.16 -20.00 3.62
N LEU A 212 9.92 -19.05 4.53
CA LEU A 212 8.96 -17.98 4.33
C LEU A 212 9.44 -16.97 3.28
N LEU A 213 10.72 -16.59 3.32
CA LEU A 213 11.31 -15.72 2.31
C LEU A 213 11.27 -16.35 0.92
N ALA A 214 11.58 -17.64 0.81
CA ALA A 214 11.51 -18.38 -0.45
C ALA A 214 10.08 -18.39 -1.02
N ASP A 215 9.08 -18.69 -0.19
CA ASP A 215 7.66 -18.63 -0.56
C ASP A 215 7.25 -17.23 -1.07
N ARG A 216 7.68 -16.16 -0.37
CA ARG A 216 7.38 -14.78 -0.78
C ARG A 216 8.05 -14.41 -2.11
N LEU A 217 9.34 -14.70 -2.28
CA LEU A 217 10.06 -14.43 -3.52
C LEU A 217 9.45 -15.19 -4.70
N ALA A 218 9.09 -16.47 -4.50
CA ALA A 218 8.41 -17.27 -5.51
C ALA A 218 7.07 -16.64 -5.92
N SER A 219 6.23 -16.24 -4.95
CA SER A 219 4.95 -15.60 -5.23
C SER A 219 5.08 -14.23 -5.93
N LEU A 220 6.10 -13.44 -5.59
CA LEU A 220 6.40 -12.18 -6.28
C LEU A 220 6.91 -12.42 -7.72
N CYS A 221 7.65 -13.51 -7.96
CA CYS A 221 8.07 -13.90 -9.30
C CYS A 221 6.91 -14.44 -10.15
N GLU A 222 6.03 -15.26 -9.56
CA GLU A 222 4.84 -15.80 -10.23
C GLU A 222 3.92 -14.69 -10.75
N ARG A 223 3.87 -13.56 -10.05
CA ARG A 223 3.06 -12.38 -10.40
C ARG A 223 3.82 -11.31 -11.17
N GLU A 224 5.03 -11.64 -11.60
CA GLU A 224 5.90 -10.76 -12.39
C GLU A 224 6.19 -9.42 -11.69
N ILE A 225 6.20 -9.38 -10.35
CA ILE A 225 6.69 -8.21 -9.59
C ILE A 225 8.22 -8.24 -9.56
N LEU A 226 8.77 -9.43 -9.34
CA LEU A 226 10.20 -9.71 -9.42
C LEU A 226 10.46 -10.68 -10.56
N HIS A 227 11.68 -10.69 -11.07
CA HIS A 227 12.18 -11.72 -11.97
C HIS A 227 13.48 -12.28 -11.39
N GLN A 228 13.60 -13.61 -11.41
CA GLN A 228 14.78 -14.32 -10.95
C GLN A 228 15.80 -14.44 -12.08
N VAL A 229 16.96 -13.81 -11.92
CA VAL A 229 18.09 -13.86 -12.83
C VAL A 229 19.14 -14.80 -12.27
N LYS A 230 19.46 -15.88 -13.01
CA LYS A 230 20.59 -16.76 -12.69
C LYS A 230 21.88 -16.16 -13.24
N LEU A 231 22.95 -16.15 -12.45
CA LEU A 231 24.25 -15.69 -12.94
C LEU A 231 24.89 -16.76 -13.83
N ALA A 232 25.40 -16.35 -15.00
CA ALA A 232 26.00 -17.25 -15.98
C ALA A 232 27.16 -18.07 -15.41
N ASP A 233 28.01 -17.43 -14.61
CA ASP A 233 29.21 -18.06 -14.04
C ASP A 233 28.95 -18.79 -12.71
N ARG A 234 27.75 -18.61 -12.13
CA ARG A 234 27.31 -19.16 -10.84
C ARG A 234 25.81 -19.52 -10.93
N PRO A 235 25.43 -20.62 -11.58
CA PRO A 235 24.02 -20.96 -11.79
C PRO A 235 23.23 -21.22 -10.49
N ASP A 236 23.92 -21.53 -9.39
CA ASP A 236 23.33 -21.65 -8.04
C ASP A 236 23.08 -20.28 -7.38
N TRP A 237 23.56 -19.20 -7.98
CA TRP A 237 23.35 -17.83 -7.52
C TRP A 237 22.24 -17.17 -8.34
N ALA A 238 21.16 -16.85 -7.65
CA ALA A 238 20.03 -16.13 -8.19
C ALA A 238 19.93 -14.72 -7.60
N GLU A 239 19.76 -13.73 -8.46
CA GLU A 239 19.34 -12.37 -8.12
C GLU A 239 17.84 -12.21 -8.41
N TYR A 240 17.14 -11.46 -7.58
CA TYR A 240 15.75 -11.10 -7.75
C TYR A 240 15.69 -9.62 -8.06
N LYS A 241 15.25 -9.26 -9.27
CA LYS A 241 15.20 -7.89 -9.76
C LYS A 241 13.76 -7.47 -10.00
N LEU A 242 13.43 -6.22 -9.72
CA LEU A 242 12.13 -5.66 -10.06
C LEU A 242 11.93 -5.68 -11.58
N THR A 243 10.76 -6.13 -12.01
CA THR A 243 10.30 -6.03 -13.39
C THR A 243 9.76 -4.61 -13.67
N PRO A 244 9.41 -4.25 -14.91
CA PRO A 244 8.64 -3.03 -15.18
C PRO A 244 7.35 -2.93 -14.35
N LYS A 245 6.59 -4.04 -14.23
CA LYS A 245 5.38 -4.13 -13.39
C LYS A 245 5.69 -3.85 -11.91
N GLY A 246 6.79 -4.41 -11.39
CA GLY A 246 7.24 -4.16 -10.03
C GLY A 246 7.72 -2.73 -9.80
N ILE A 247 8.44 -2.14 -10.76
CA ILE A 247 8.91 -0.74 -10.70
C ILE A 247 7.73 0.22 -10.68
N ASP A 248 6.74 0.00 -11.54
CA ASP A 248 5.53 0.84 -11.63
C ASP A 248 4.65 0.77 -10.37
N PHE A 249 4.90 -0.17 -9.46
CA PHE A 249 4.25 -0.23 -8.15
C PHE A 249 4.80 0.82 -7.16
N PHE A 250 5.92 1.45 -7.49
CA PHE A 250 6.61 2.43 -6.63
C PHE A 250 5.71 3.56 -6.09
N PRO A 251 4.80 4.18 -6.88
CA PRO A 251 3.89 5.19 -6.37
C PRO A 251 3.08 4.73 -5.15
N VAL A 252 2.65 3.46 -5.12
CA VAL A 252 1.90 2.91 -3.98
C VAL A 252 2.75 2.89 -2.72
N ILE A 253 4.02 2.48 -2.84
CA ILE A 253 4.97 2.49 -1.73
C ILE A 253 5.25 3.92 -1.27
N GLY A 254 5.46 4.85 -2.21
CA GLY A 254 5.76 6.25 -1.91
C GLY A 254 4.66 6.96 -1.14
N VAL A 255 3.42 6.90 -1.64
CA VAL A 255 2.29 7.53 -0.94
C VAL A 255 1.94 6.80 0.37
N THR A 256 2.22 5.49 0.48
CA THR A 256 2.08 4.77 1.75
C THR A 256 3.07 5.28 2.79
N LEU A 257 4.33 5.49 2.40
CA LEU A 257 5.36 6.03 3.28
C LEU A 257 5.01 7.45 3.71
N GLU A 258 4.62 8.33 2.79
CA GLU A 258 4.23 9.71 3.12
C GLU A 258 3.05 9.76 4.09
N TRP A 259 2.04 8.94 3.86
CA TRP A 259 0.91 8.81 4.78
C TRP A 259 1.37 8.30 6.15
N ALA A 260 2.23 7.28 6.18
CA ALA A 260 2.77 6.73 7.42
C ALA A 260 3.57 7.78 8.20
N GLU A 261 4.45 8.52 7.53
CA GLU A 261 5.25 9.61 8.11
C GLU A 261 4.39 10.77 8.61
N SER A 262 3.21 10.97 8.05
CA SER A 262 2.30 12.03 8.51
C SER A 262 1.60 11.67 9.82
N TRP A 263 1.33 10.39 10.07
CA TRP A 263 0.47 9.93 11.18
C TRP A 263 1.16 9.09 12.25
N TYR A 264 2.31 8.51 11.92
CA TYR A 264 3.06 7.60 12.80
C TYR A 264 4.53 8.01 12.93
N ARG A 265 4.84 9.29 12.67
CA ARG A 265 6.20 9.83 12.76
C ARG A 265 6.78 9.58 14.14
N ALA A 266 7.99 9.04 14.16
CA ALA A 266 8.77 8.90 15.38
C ALA A 266 9.43 10.24 15.74
N GLU A 267 9.67 10.48 17.03
CA GLU A 267 10.27 11.74 17.49
C GLU A 267 11.71 11.91 17.00
N GLU A 268 12.43 10.80 16.83
CA GLU A 268 13.81 10.77 16.33
C GLU A 268 13.93 11.32 14.89
N GLY A 269 12.82 11.28 14.14
CA GLY A 269 12.75 11.81 12.77
C GLY A 269 12.17 10.80 11.77
N PRO A 270 12.33 11.06 10.46
CA PRO A 270 11.72 10.22 9.42
C PRO A 270 12.40 8.87 9.30
N VAL A 271 11.66 7.89 8.77
CA VAL A 271 12.14 6.54 8.43
C VAL A 271 13.12 6.60 7.27
N LEU A 272 12.76 7.34 6.21
CA LEU A 272 13.62 7.55 5.04
C LEU A 272 13.75 9.05 4.73
N ARG A 273 14.91 9.44 4.21
CA ARG A 273 15.14 10.73 3.59
C ARG A 273 15.31 10.52 2.10
N TRP A 274 14.46 11.17 1.31
CA TRP A 274 14.45 11.05 -0.14
C TRP A 274 14.99 12.33 -0.76
N LYS A 275 15.82 12.18 -1.79
CA LYS A 275 16.25 13.30 -2.64
C LYS A 275 15.91 12.99 -4.09
N HIS A 276 15.33 13.96 -4.78
CA HIS A 276 15.12 13.85 -6.21
C HIS A 276 16.44 14.12 -6.93
N ARG A 277 16.87 13.22 -7.82
CA ARG A 277 18.14 13.34 -8.55
C ARG A 277 18.19 14.59 -9.41
N ALA A 278 17.09 14.92 -10.11
CA ALA A 278 17.07 16.04 -11.04
C ALA A 278 17.09 17.40 -10.33
N CYS A 279 16.16 17.66 -9.40
CA CYS A 279 16.08 18.97 -8.72
C CYS A 279 16.96 19.09 -7.46
N ARG A 280 17.53 17.96 -6.98
CA ARG A 280 18.40 17.85 -5.79
C ARG A 280 17.78 18.28 -4.46
N GLN A 281 16.48 18.59 -4.45
CA GLN A 281 15.72 18.91 -3.25
C GLN A 281 15.34 17.65 -2.48
N GLU A 282 15.00 17.83 -1.21
CA GLU A 282 14.27 16.82 -0.45
C GLU A 282 12.97 16.49 -1.19
N PHE A 283 12.74 15.20 -1.41
CA PHE A 283 11.64 14.73 -2.23
C PHE A 283 10.44 14.43 -1.34
N HIS A 284 9.37 15.17 -1.61
CA HIS A 284 8.01 14.83 -1.21
C HIS A 284 7.23 14.58 -2.50
N GLY A 285 6.64 13.42 -2.61
CA GLY A 285 5.79 13.07 -3.71
C GLY A 285 4.37 13.62 -3.57
N VAL A 286 3.67 13.60 -4.68
CA VAL A 286 2.24 13.87 -4.76
C VAL A 286 1.72 13.16 -6.01
N LEU A 287 0.48 12.67 -5.96
CA LEU A 287 -0.16 12.17 -7.18
C LEU A 287 -0.68 13.36 -8.00
N THR A 288 -0.35 13.39 -9.28
CA THR A 288 -0.80 14.40 -10.24
C THR A 288 -1.59 13.75 -11.39
N CYS A 289 -2.46 14.55 -12.01
CA CYS A 289 -3.21 14.15 -13.19
C CYS A 289 -2.26 14.00 -14.38
N ASP A 290 -2.38 12.90 -15.15
CA ASP A 290 -1.56 12.73 -16.33
C ASP A 290 -1.90 13.70 -17.48
N GLN A 291 -3.11 14.26 -17.47
CA GLN A 291 -3.63 15.16 -18.50
C GLN A 291 -3.30 16.63 -18.23
N CYS A 292 -3.49 17.11 -16.99
CA CYS A 292 -3.32 18.53 -16.66
C CYS A 292 -2.22 18.82 -15.64
N THR A 293 -1.48 17.82 -15.15
CA THR A 293 -0.38 17.93 -14.16
C THR A 293 -0.76 18.47 -12.78
N GLN A 294 -2.02 18.84 -12.55
CA GLN A 294 -2.46 19.31 -11.25
C GLN A 294 -2.46 18.18 -10.21
N PRO A 295 -2.18 18.48 -8.93
CA PRO A 295 -2.31 17.52 -7.84
C PRO A 295 -3.73 16.95 -7.78
N LEU A 296 -3.83 15.64 -7.59
CA LEU A 296 -5.11 14.96 -7.46
C LEU A 296 -5.56 14.94 -6.00
N THR A 297 -6.83 15.23 -5.78
CA THR A 297 -7.48 15.07 -4.48
C THR A 297 -8.78 14.28 -4.62
N GLY A 298 -9.13 13.46 -3.61
CA GLY A 298 -10.23 12.52 -3.76
C GLY A 298 -11.61 13.11 -4.02
N HIS A 299 -11.86 14.36 -3.62
CA HIS A 299 -13.14 15.03 -3.87
C HIS A 299 -13.27 15.58 -5.29
N GLU A 300 -12.16 15.69 -6.03
CA GLU A 300 -12.10 16.14 -7.42
C GLU A 300 -12.15 14.96 -8.39
N ILE A 301 -12.39 13.74 -7.92
CA ILE A 301 -12.44 12.55 -8.76
C ILE A 301 -13.89 12.10 -8.95
N GLN A 302 -14.20 11.65 -10.17
CA GLN A 302 -15.46 11.01 -10.51
C GLN A 302 -15.17 9.60 -11.04
N LEU A 303 -15.85 8.60 -10.48
CA LEU A 303 -15.87 7.26 -11.08
C LEU A 303 -16.81 7.28 -12.29
N GLU A 304 -16.36 6.76 -13.42
CA GLU A 304 -17.24 6.52 -14.56
C GLU A 304 -17.92 5.16 -14.41
N PRO A 305 -19.15 4.97 -14.93
CA PRO A 305 -19.69 3.63 -15.08
C PRO A 305 -18.73 2.79 -15.93
N ALA A 306 -18.56 1.50 -15.61
CA ALA A 306 -17.91 0.59 -16.54
C ALA A 306 -18.64 0.66 -17.90
N ALA A 307 -17.91 0.82 -19.00
CA ALA A 307 -18.52 0.78 -20.32
C ALA A 307 -19.10 -0.63 -20.55
N ASP A 308 -20.37 -0.69 -20.95
CA ASP A 308 -21.11 -1.92 -21.29
C ASP A 308 -20.47 -2.68 -22.47
#